data_AF-A0A959RNX9-F1
#
_entry.id   AF-A0A959RNX9-F1
#
_cell.length_a   1.000
_cell.length_b   1.000
_cell.length_c   1.000
_cell.angle_alpha   90.00
_cell.angle_beta   90.00
_cell.angle_gamma   90.00
#
_symmetry.space_group_name_H-M   'P 1'
#
loop_
_entity.id
_entity.type
_entity.pdbx_description
1 polymer ?
#
loop_
_entity_poly.entity_id
_entity_poly.type
_entity_poly.pdbx_seq_one_letter_code
_entity_poly.pdbx_strand_id
1 'polypeptide(L)'
;LILVEITIVNFAWRFDPFFHSITLQVIWAIGMSMVLLGFIIRLPFKVILLLGLIIVFGHNLLDIPESAEGFKAGFLWDLLHHANFNFYPIVPGVYLLIVYAFLPWTGVMILGYCTGVFFSQQFSAEQRKKIFVRIGWALIVFFFVLRWSNFYGDPVHWSSQKNGLFTFLSILNVNKYPPSLLYLSITIGPSFLLLAYFENVKTWFTEKMIVFGRTAFFYYILHLYVIHLATTICFLARGHSLSDGFNQPSSRINFVLPGEGFSLWIVWLIWLAVVIVLYPLCKRYDTYKRNHREKWWLSYL
;
A
#
# COMPACT_ATOMS: atom_id res chain seq x y z
N LEU A 1 -2.53 7.27 12.41
CA LEU A 1 -2.42 6.13 11.47
C LEU A 1 -2.36 4.79 12.20
N ILE A 2 -1.34 4.55 13.04
CA ILE A 2 -1.22 3.33 13.87
C ILE A 2 -2.52 2.98 14.60
N LEU A 3 -3.06 3.92 15.39
CA LEU A 3 -4.30 3.71 16.13
C LEU A 3 -5.50 3.48 15.22
N VAL A 4 -5.54 4.19 14.08
CA VAL A 4 -6.61 4.05 13.07
C VAL A 4 -6.56 2.67 12.43
N GLU A 5 -5.38 2.11 12.18
CA GLU A 5 -5.23 0.74 11.69
C GLU A 5 -5.79 -0.25 12.71
N ILE A 6 -5.31 -0.19 13.95
CA ILE A 6 -5.65 -1.14 15.03
C ILE A 6 -7.14 -1.11 15.37
N THR A 7 -7.80 0.04 15.19
CA THR A 7 -9.22 0.22 15.56
C THR A 7 -10.14 0.27 14.34
N ILE A 8 -10.20 1.40 13.64
CA ILE A 8 -11.15 1.68 12.57
C ILE A 8 -10.95 0.72 11.39
N VAL A 9 -9.71 0.53 10.91
CA VAL A 9 -9.44 -0.29 9.71
C VAL A 9 -9.62 -1.77 10.02
N ASN A 10 -9.15 -2.25 11.17
CA ASN A 10 -9.36 -3.62 11.59
C ASN A 10 -10.84 -3.97 11.73
N PHE A 11 -11.62 -3.08 12.35
CA PHE A 11 -13.06 -3.24 12.37
C PHE A 11 -13.64 -3.21 10.96
N ALA A 12 -13.22 -2.28 10.10
CA ALA A 12 -13.73 -2.18 8.73
C ALA A 12 -13.49 -3.45 7.90
N TRP A 13 -12.39 -4.18 8.13
CA TRP A 13 -12.08 -5.43 7.41
C TRP A 13 -12.85 -6.65 7.90
N ARG A 14 -13.26 -6.70 9.16
CA ARG A 14 -13.86 -7.91 9.75
C ARG A 14 -15.26 -7.72 10.33
N PHE A 15 -15.70 -6.49 10.58
CA PHE A 15 -16.87 -6.19 11.40
C PHE A 15 -16.90 -6.98 12.72
N ASP A 16 -15.73 -7.30 13.26
CA ASP A 16 -15.58 -7.98 14.55
C ASP A 16 -15.40 -6.94 15.65
N PRO A 17 -16.40 -6.70 16.51
CA PRO A 17 -16.32 -5.71 17.58
C PRO A 17 -15.38 -6.13 18.71
N PHE A 18 -14.99 -7.40 18.78
CA PHE A 18 -14.12 -7.94 19.82
C PHE A 18 -12.64 -8.01 19.40
N PHE A 19 -12.33 -7.69 18.15
CA PHE A 19 -10.97 -7.61 17.63
C PHE A 19 -10.14 -8.89 17.88
N HIS A 20 -10.72 -10.08 17.66
CA HIS A 20 -10.03 -11.36 17.84
C HIS A 20 -8.79 -11.50 16.95
N SER A 21 -8.73 -10.74 15.85
CA SER A 21 -7.54 -10.62 15.02
C SER A 21 -7.27 -9.16 14.70
N ILE A 22 -6.14 -8.65 15.20
CA ILE A 22 -5.60 -7.33 14.86
C ILE A 22 -4.58 -7.52 13.74
N THR A 23 -4.85 -6.95 12.57
CA THR A 23 -3.98 -7.02 11.40
C THR A 23 -3.20 -5.73 11.27
N LEU A 24 -1.88 -5.84 11.10
CA LEU A 24 -0.98 -4.72 10.83
C LEU A 24 -0.69 -4.64 9.33
N GLN A 25 -1.41 -3.75 8.64
CA GLN A 25 -1.30 -3.56 7.19
C GLN A 25 -0.60 -2.23 6.82
N VAL A 26 -0.93 -1.72 5.63
CA VAL A 26 -0.28 -0.56 5.00
C VAL A 26 -0.33 0.70 5.86
N ILE A 27 -1.45 0.99 6.53
CA ILE A 27 -1.58 2.22 7.32
C ILE A 27 -0.73 2.16 8.59
N TRP A 28 -0.58 0.97 9.19
CA TRP A 28 0.38 0.75 10.28
C TRP A 28 1.81 0.99 9.80
N ALA A 29 2.22 0.36 8.69
CA ALA A 29 3.58 0.51 8.17
C ALA A 29 3.92 1.97 7.82
N ILE A 30 2.98 2.70 7.19
CA ILE A 30 3.09 4.15 6.95
C ILE A 30 3.17 4.91 8.28
N GLY A 31 2.31 4.59 9.24
CA GLY A 31 2.29 5.25 10.55
C GLY A 31 3.62 5.11 11.30
N MET A 32 4.19 3.90 11.34
CA MET A 32 5.51 3.66 11.92
C MET A 32 6.62 4.37 11.15
N SER A 33 6.57 4.33 9.83
CA SER A 33 7.53 5.03 8.97
C SER A 33 7.51 6.54 9.24
N MET A 34 6.34 7.16 9.46
CA MET A 34 6.22 8.58 9.80
C MET A 34 6.80 8.91 11.17
N VAL A 35 6.59 8.04 12.17
CA VAL A 35 7.20 8.19 13.50
C VAL A 35 8.71 8.16 13.40
N LEU A 36 9.27 7.15 12.70
CA LEU A 36 10.71 7.04 12.48
C LEU A 36 11.27 8.24 11.70
N LEU A 37 10.59 8.64 10.62
CA LEU A 37 10.97 9.79 9.82
C LEU A 37 11.00 11.07 10.69
N GLY A 38 10.05 11.26 11.61
CA GLY A 38 10.02 12.41 12.52
C GLY A 38 11.29 12.58 13.37
N PHE A 39 12.00 11.48 13.65
CA PHE A 39 13.33 11.52 14.27
C PHE A 39 14.44 11.72 13.23
N ILE A 40 14.38 10.99 12.11
CA ILE A 40 15.40 10.97 11.04
C ILE A 40 15.53 12.33 10.34
N ILE A 41 14.46 13.12 10.22
CA ILE A 41 14.49 14.44 9.54
C ILE A 41 15.42 15.46 10.22
N ARG A 42 15.87 15.19 11.45
CA ARG A 42 16.83 16.05 12.17
C ARG A 42 18.27 15.81 11.72
N LEU A 43 18.52 14.77 10.94
CA LEU A 43 19.85 14.44 10.42
C LEU A 43 20.18 15.28 9.18
N PRO A 44 21.47 15.43 8.82
CA PRO A 44 21.86 16.08 7.56
C PRO A 44 21.26 15.36 6.35
N PHE A 45 20.83 16.11 5.32
CA PHE A 45 20.17 15.56 4.13
C PHE A 45 20.91 14.37 3.50
N LYS A 46 22.25 14.43 3.41
CA LYS A 46 23.07 13.34 2.87
C LYS A 46 22.92 12.04 3.65
N VAL A 47 22.80 12.13 4.97
CA VAL A 47 22.59 10.97 5.86
C VAL A 47 21.20 10.40 5.65
N ILE A 48 20.17 11.26 5.57
CA ILE A 48 18.79 10.84 5.30
C ILE A 48 18.72 10.10 3.95
N LEU A 49 19.30 10.68 2.90
CA LEU A 49 19.33 10.07 1.57
C LEU A 49 20.06 8.73 1.59
N LEU A 50 21.23 8.66 2.22
CA LEU A 50 22.01 7.44 2.32
C LEU A 50 21.25 6.34 3.07
N LEU A 51 20.58 6.67 4.18
CA LEU A 51 19.76 5.72 4.94
C LEU A 51 18.62 5.16 4.09
N GLY A 52 17.88 6.02 3.38
CA GLY A 52 16.81 5.58 2.48
C GLY A 52 17.33 4.65 1.38
N LEU A 53 18.48 5.00 0.77
CA LEU A 53 19.12 4.17 -0.26
C LEU A 53 19.58 2.83 0.32
N ILE A 54 20.25 2.81 1.47
CA ILE A 54 20.69 1.57 2.12
C ILE A 54 19.51 0.66 2.41
N ILE A 55 18.41 1.19 2.94
CA ILE A 55 17.23 0.38 3.24
C ILE A 55 16.64 -0.16 1.94
N VAL A 56 16.33 0.69 0.96
CA VAL A 56 15.67 0.27 -0.29
C VAL A 56 16.53 -0.68 -1.13
N PHE A 57 17.81 -0.41 -1.27
CA PHE A 57 18.71 -1.26 -2.06
C PHE A 57 19.23 -2.46 -1.30
N GLY A 58 19.21 -2.46 0.04
CA GLY A 58 19.83 -3.49 0.86
C GLY A 58 18.85 -4.45 1.53
N HIS A 59 17.57 -4.11 1.70
CA HIS A 59 16.66 -4.95 2.48
C HIS A 59 16.46 -6.34 1.87
N ASN A 60 16.48 -6.49 0.54
CA ASN A 60 16.40 -7.80 -0.12
C ASN A 60 17.60 -8.73 0.20
N LEU A 61 18.70 -8.25 0.80
CA LEU A 61 19.72 -9.13 1.36
C LEU A 61 19.20 -10.00 2.51
N LEU A 62 18.13 -9.55 3.19
CA LEU A 62 17.44 -10.31 4.22
C LEU A 62 16.65 -11.50 3.64
N ASP A 63 16.35 -11.50 2.33
CA ASP A 63 15.70 -12.64 1.66
C ASP A 63 16.61 -13.89 1.69
N ILE A 64 17.94 -13.71 1.73
CA ILE A 64 18.91 -14.82 1.73
C ILE A 64 18.75 -15.72 2.97
N PRO A 65 18.87 -15.21 4.21
CA PRO A 65 18.61 -16.03 5.39
C PRO A 65 17.15 -16.48 5.49
N GLU A 66 16.18 -15.70 4.99
CA GLU A 66 14.76 -16.07 4.97
C GLU A 66 14.48 -17.29 4.07
N SER A 67 15.27 -17.47 3.01
CA SER A 67 15.17 -18.61 2.09
C SER A 67 15.77 -19.92 2.62
N ALA A 68 16.51 -19.85 3.74
CA ALA A 68 17.18 -21.02 4.30
C ALA A 68 16.18 -22.03 4.86
N GLU A 69 16.45 -23.32 4.65
CA GLU A 69 15.61 -24.39 5.17
C GLU A 69 15.52 -24.32 6.71
N GLY A 70 14.29 -24.39 7.23
CA GLY A 70 14.04 -24.32 8.67
C GLY A 70 14.11 -22.90 9.27
N PHE A 71 14.25 -21.86 8.46
CA PHE A 71 14.17 -20.48 8.94
C PHE A 71 12.84 -20.21 9.65
N LYS A 72 12.92 -19.61 10.83
CA LYS A 72 11.77 -19.20 11.64
C LYS A 72 11.93 -17.73 11.99
N ALA A 73 11.16 -16.89 11.33
CA ALA A 73 11.06 -15.49 11.72
C ALA A 73 10.43 -15.38 13.11
N GLY A 74 11.08 -14.60 13.98
CA GLY A 74 10.44 -14.13 15.21
C GLY A 74 9.62 -12.87 14.96
N PHE A 75 8.87 -12.45 15.98
CA PHE A 75 8.02 -11.26 15.93
C PHE A 75 8.71 -10.01 15.39
N LEU A 76 9.92 -9.69 15.89
CA LEU A 76 10.68 -8.53 15.45
C LEU A 76 11.11 -8.64 13.98
N TRP A 77 11.46 -9.85 13.53
CA TRP A 77 11.88 -10.08 12.15
C TRP A 77 10.71 -9.89 11.18
N ASP A 78 9.53 -10.39 11.52
CA ASP A 78 8.32 -10.19 10.72
C ASP A 78 7.86 -8.72 10.70
N LEU A 79 7.99 -8.01 11.82
CA LEU A 79 7.73 -6.56 11.85
C LEU A 79 8.68 -5.80 10.92
N LEU A 80 9.95 -6.20 10.87
CA LEU A 80 10.97 -5.51 10.11
C LEU A 80 10.91 -5.85 8.62
N HIS A 81 10.85 -7.13 8.22
CA HIS A 81 11.06 -7.53 6.83
C HIS A 81 10.15 -8.65 6.30
N HIS A 82 10.15 -9.82 6.95
CA HIS A 82 9.58 -11.03 6.36
C HIS A 82 8.06 -11.00 6.16
N ALA A 83 7.30 -10.52 7.16
CA ALA A 83 5.85 -10.29 7.11
C ALA A 83 5.01 -11.38 6.42
N ASN A 84 5.30 -12.65 6.70
CA ASN A 84 4.69 -13.80 6.01
C ASN A 84 3.31 -14.21 6.57
N PHE A 85 2.45 -13.24 6.88
CA PHE A 85 1.10 -13.47 7.41
C PHE A 85 1.06 -14.34 8.69
N ASN A 86 2.09 -14.24 9.52
CA ASN A 86 2.17 -14.98 10.77
C ASN A 86 1.23 -14.40 11.84
N PHE A 87 0.65 -15.29 12.65
CA PHE A 87 -0.19 -14.95 13.79
C PHE A 87 0.61 -15.02 15.08
N TYR A 88 0.56 -13.95 15.86
CA TYR A 88 1.20 -13.83 17.16
C TYR A 88 0.13 -13.69 18.24
N PRO A 89 0.02 -14.63 19.20
CA PRO A 89 -0.95 -14.49 20.29
C PRO A 89 -0.57 -13.30 21.17
N ILE A 90 -1.54 -12.41 21.44
CA ILE A 90 -1.37 -11.31 22.41
C ILE A 90 -1.93 -11.74 23.76
N VAL A 91 -3.19 -12.18 23.76
CA VAL A 91 -3.93 -12.73 24.92
C VAL A 91 -4.83 -13.88 24.42
N PRO A 92 -5.37 -14.73 25.31
CA PRO A 92 -6.25 -15.83 24.87
C PRO A 92 -7.39 -15.32 23.96
N GLY A 93 -7.47 -15.87 22.75
CA GLY A 93 -8.48 -15.51 21.76
C GLY A 93 -8.19 -14.27 20.90
N VAL A 94 -7.09 -13.55 21.14
CA VAL A 94 -6.70 -12.36 20.37
C VAL A 94 -5.31 -12.53 19.76
N TYR A 95 -5.23 -12.39 18.44
CA TYR A 95 -4.02 -12.58 17.66
C TYR A 95 -3.64 -11.34 16.87
N LEU A 96 -2.34 -11.08 16.77
CA LEU A 96 -1.75 -10.07 15.90
C LEU A 96 -1.30 -10.73 14.60
N LEU A 97 -1.78 -10.24 13.47
CA LEU A 97 -1.40 -10.68 12.14
C LEU A 97 -0.53 -9.60 11.47
N ILE A 98 0.70 -9.93 11.13
CA ILE A 98 1.60 -8.99 10.45
C ILE A 98 1.56 -9.25 8.95
N VAL A 99 1.05 -8.28 8.19
CA VAL A 99 0.96 -8.35 6.71
C VAL A 99 1.95 -7.39 6.05
N TYR A 100 2.31 -6.30 6.72
CA TYR A 100 3.22 -5.30 6.20
C TYR A 100 4.41 -5.11 7.14
N ALA A 101 5.57 -5.60 6.73
CA ALA A 101 6.86 -5.27 7.31
C ALA A 101 7.19 -3.81 7.07
N PHE A 102 7.50 -3.05 8.13
CA PHE A 102 7.58 -1.59 8.01
C PHE A 102 8.93 -1.08 7.50
N LEU A 103 10.03 -1.85 7.61
CA LEU A 103 11.38 -1.35 7.29
C LEU A 103 11.51 -0.95 5.81
N PRO A 104 11.11 -1.78 4.82
CA PRO A 104 11.24 -1.41 3.41
C PRO A 104 10.41 -0.17 3.07
N TRP A 105 9.18 -0.07 3.60
CA TRP A 105 8.32 1.11 3.42
C TRP A 105 8.90 2.35 4.09
N THR A 106 9.63 2.21 5.21
CA THR A 106 10.36 3.31 5.84
C THR A 106 11.45 3.83 4.90
N GLY A 107 12.22 2.95 4.27
CA GLY A 107 13.22 3.33 3.25
C GLY A 107 12.60 4.12 2.10
N VAL A 108 11.48 3.63 1.56
CA VAL A 108 10.75 4.33 0.48
C VAL A 108 10.23 5.69 0.94
N MET A 109 9.70 5.80 2.16
CA MET A 109 9.22 7.06 2.70
C MET A 109 10.36 8.07 2.87
N ILE A 110 11.54 7.63 3.32
CA ILE A 110 12.74 8.46 3.43
C ILE A 110 13.16 8.98 2.04
N LEU A 111 13.22 8.11 1.03
CA LEU A 111 13.53 8.54 -0.34
C LEU A 111 12.46 9.48 -0.92
N GLY A 112 11.19 9.25 -0.59
CA GLY A 112 10.08 10.15 -0.92
C GLY A 112 10.26 11.54 -0.28
N TYR A 113 10.66 11.60 0.99
CA TYR A 113 11.01 12.85 1.66
C TYR A 113 12.17 13.57 0.95
N CYS A 114 13.24 12.85 0.61
CA CYS A 114 14.37 13.43 -0.14
C CYS A 114 13.96 13.94 -1.53
N THR A 115 13.05 13.24 -2.21
CA THR A 115 12.50 13.66 -3.51
C THR A 115 11.76 15.00 -3.42
N GLY A 116 11.24 15.36 -2.23
CA GLY A 116 10.61 16.66 -1.96
C GLY A 116 11.47 17.87 -2.31
N VAL A 117 12.81 17.75 -2.29
CA VAL A 117 13.74 18.82 -2.67
C VAL A 117 13.50 19.33 -4.10
N PHE A 118 13.10 18.44 -5.02
CA PHE A 118 12.84 18.83 -6.42
C PHE A 118 11.57 19.68 -6.59
N PHE A 119 10.72 19.75 -5.56
CA PHE A 119 9.55 20.64 -5.51
C PHE A 119 9.83 21.96 -4.80
N SER A 120 11.06 22.18 -4.31
CA SER A 120 11.45 23.47 -3.73
C SER A 120 11.62 24.54 -4.81
N GLN A 121 11.72 25.80 -4.37
CA GLN A 121 11.92 26.96 -5.26
C GLN A 121 13.24 26.92 -6.04
N GLN A 122 14.16 26.01 -5.69
CA GLN A 122 15.46 25.85 -6.36
C GLN A 122 15.35 25.18 -7.74
N PHE A 123 14.24 24.51 -8.04
CA PHE A 123 14.06 23.75 -9.27
C PHE A 123 12.88 24.30 -10.08
N SER A 124 13.14 24.69 -11.33
CA SER A 124 12.09 25.03 -12.27
C SER A 124 11.26 23.79 -12.63
N ALA A 125 10.04 24.01 -13.15
CA ALA A 125 9.19 22.91 -13.63
C ALA A 125 9.87 22.12 -14.75
N GLU A 126 10.59 22.78 -15.67
CA GLU A 126 11.33 22.10 -16.74
C GLU A 126 12.49 21.24 -16.19
N GLN A 127 13.20 21.74 -15.19
CA GLN A 127 14.29 21.00 -14.55
C GLN A 127 13.75 19.77 -13.83
N ARG A 128 12.72 19.93 -13.00
CA ARG A 128 12.06 18.83 -12.29
C ARG A 128 11.53 17.77 -13.26
N LYS A 129 10.84 18.19 -14.33
CA LYS A 129 10.37 17.27 -15.38
C LYS A 129 11.51 16.45 -15.98
N LYS A 130 12.64 17.10 -16.34
CA LYS A 130 13.83 16.39 -16.87
C LYS A 130 14.38 15.39 -15.86
N ILE A 131 14.45 15.76 -14.58
CA ILE A 131 14.91 14.87 -13.51
C ILE A 131 13.98 13.66 -13.38
N PHE A 132 12.66 13.85 -13.31
CA PHE A 132 11.69 12.78 -13.17
C PHE A 132 11.65 11.85 -14.39
N VAL A 133 11.77 12.38 -15.61
CA VAL A 133 11.90 11.53 -16.81
C VAL A 133 13.15 10.66 -16.74
N ARG A 134 14.28 11.22 -16.32
CA ARG A 134 15.54 10.47 -16.17
C ARG A 134 15.45 9.41 -15.09
N ILE A 135 14.95 9.75 -13.90
CA ILE A 135 14.77 8.79 -12.80
C ILE A 135 13.79 7.69 -13.21
N GLY A 136 12.66 8.06 -13.82
CA GLY A 136 11.63 7.11 -14.25
C GLY A 136 12.18 6.07 -15.22
N TRP A 137 12.86 6.51 -16.29
CA TRP A 137 13.50 5.58 -17.23
C TRP A 137 14.66 4.81 -16.61
N ALA A 138 15.48 5.44 -15.76
CA ALA A 138 16.56 4.74 -15.08
C ALA A 138 16.04 3.59 -14.21
N LEU A 139 14.96 3.79 -13.45
CA LEU A 139 14.32 2.74 -12.65
C LEU A 139 13.71 1.63 -13.50
N ILE A 140 13.07 1.97 -14.63
CA ILE A 140 12.50 0.96 -15.55
C ILE A 140 13.61 0.12 -16.19
N VAL A 141 14.68 0.76 -16.67
CA VAL A 141 15.84 0.04 -17.23
C VAL A 141 16.52 -0.80 -16.16
N PHE A 142 16.73 -0.24 -14.97
CA PHE A 142 17.29 -0.95 -13.83
C PHE A 142 16.46 -2.18 -13.45
N PHE A 143 15.13 -2.06 -13.45
CA PHE A 143 14.23 -3.20 -13.29
C PHE A 143 14.51 -4.29 -14.31
N PHE A 144 14.49 -4.00 -15.61
CA PHE A 144 14.69 -5.04 -16.63
C PHE A 144 16.09 -5.67 -16.57
N VAL A 145 17.14 -4.86 -16.31
CA VAL A 145 18.53 -5.35 -16.20
C VAL A 145 18.67 -6.33 -15.03
N LEU A 146 18.19 -5.98 -13.84
CA LEU A 146 18.26 -6.89 -12.69
C LEU A 146 17.27 -8.04 -12.80
N ARG A 147 16.05 -7.78 -13.27
CA ARG A 147 15.01 -8.81 -13.41
C ARG A 147 15.48 -9.94 -14.32
N TRP A 148 16.18 -9.61 -15.40
CA TRP A 148 16.67 -10.62 -16.35
C TRP A 148 17.56 -11.68 -15.71
N SER A 149 18.38 -11.33 -14.70
CA SER A 149 19.33 -12.27 -14.09
C SER A 149 18.73 -13.15 -12.99
N ASN A 150 17.56 -12.81 -12.44
CA ASN A 150 16.99 -13.43 -11.22
C ASN A 150 17.96 -13.42 -10.01
N PHE A 151 19.04 -12.63 -10.04
CA PHE A 151 20.07 -12.73 -9.00
C PHE A 151 19.75 -11.93 -7.73
N TYR A 152 19.10 -10.78 -7.87
CA TYR A 152 18.86 -9.86 -6.76
C TYR A 152 17.63 -8.98 -6.97
N GLY A 153 17.07 -8.50 -5.86
CA GLY A 153 16.04 -7.46 -5.85
C GLY A 153 14.61 -7.98 -5.93
N ASP A 154 14.42 -9.30 -5.96
CA ASP A 154 13.12 -9.96 -5.78
C ASP A 154 13.30 -11.42 -5.37
N PRO A 155 12.58 -11.93 -4.34
CA PRO A 155 12.67 -13.33 -3.94
C PRO A 155 11.91 -14.28 -4.89
N VAL A 156 11.04 -13.76 -5.77
CA VAL A 156 10.25 -14.56 -6.72
C VAL A 156 10.89 -14.52 -8.10
N HIS A 157 11.56 -15.60 -8.47
CA HIS A 157 12.20 -15.70 -9.79
C HIS A 157 11.15 -15.72 -10.92
N TRP A 158 11.42 -14.99 -12.01
CA TRP A 158 10.65 -15.19 -13.24
C TRP A 158 11.11 -16.50 -13.92
N SER A 159 10.21 -17.12 -14.66
CA SER A 159 10.51 -18.34 -15.42
C SER A 159 9.70 -18.40 -16.71
N SER A 160 10.21 -19.14 -17.69
CA SER A 160 9.47 -19.45 -18.92
C SER A 160 8.16 -20.16 -18.59
N GLN A 161 7.07 -19.65 -19.14
CA GLN A 161 5.72 -20.18 -18.96
C GLN A 161 5.20 -20.80 -20.26
N LYS A 162 3.96 -21.31 -20.22
CA LYS A 162 3.31 -21.99 -21.36
C LYS A 162 3.29 -21.22 -22.68
N ASN A 163 3.43 -19.90 -22.68
CA ASN A 163 3.60 -19.08 -23.88
C ASN A 163 4.28 -17.73 -23.55
N GLY A 164 4.54 -16.92 -24.59
CA GLY A 164 5.20 -15.63 -24.45
C GLY A 164 4.46 -14.63 -23.55
N LEU A 165 3.13 -14.58 -23.59
CA LEU A 165 2.33 -13.70 -22.73
C LEU A 165 2.49 -14.07 -21.26
N PHE A 166 2.33 -15.36 -20.91
CA PHE A 166 2.49 -15.79 -19.53
C PHE A 166 3.94 -15.63 -19.05
N THR A 167 4.93 -15.78 -19.94
CA THR A 167 6.34 -15.54 -19.62
C THR A 167 6.57 -14.06 -19.32
N PHE A 168 6.01 -13.16 -20.14
CA PHE A 168 6.04 -11.73 -19.89
C PHE A 168 5.35 -11.36 -18.55
N LEU A 169 4.20 -11.95 -18.25
CA LEU A 169 3.54 -11.76 -16.96
C LEU A 169 4.38 -12.29 -15.79
N SER A 170 5.13 -13.38 -15.97
CA SER A 170 6.09 -13.88 -14.97
C SER A 170 7.23 -12.89 -14.72
N ILE A 171 7.72 -12.21 -15.76
CA ILE A 171 8.72 -11.13 -15.63
C ILE A 171 8.16 -9.99 -14.77
N LEU A 172 6.89 -9.60 -14.97
CA LEU A 172 6.23 -8.55 -14.21
C LEU A 172 5.74 -8.98 -12.81
N ASN A 173 5.72 -10.27 -12.52
CA ASN A 173 5.27 -10.81 -11.24
C ASN A 173 6.37 -10.69 -10.18
N VAL A 174 6.37 -9.58 -9.45
CA VAL A 174 7.37 -9.23 -8.43
C VAL A 174 6.74 -9.08 -7.05
N ASN A 175 7.49 -9.38 -6.00
CA ASN A 175 7.01 -9.46 -4.64
C ASN A 175 6.65 -8.07 -4.07
N LYS A 176 5.43 -7.96 -3.53
CA LYS A 176 4.91 -6.73 -2.94
C LYS A 176 5.06 -6.66 -1.43
N TYR A 177 5.13 -7.81 -0.75
CA TYR A 177 5.19 -7.90 0.71
C TYR A 177 6.32 -8.85 1.14
N PRO A 178 7.45 -8.30 1.62
CA PRO A 178 7.86 -6.89 1.56
C PRO A 178 8.00 -6.35 0.13
N PRO A 179 7.92 -5.03 -0.10
CA PRO A 179 8.05 -4.46 -1.43
C PRO A 179 9.48 -4.63 -1.93
N SER A 180 9.68 -5.54 -2.87
CA SER A 180 11.02 -5.80 -3.40
C SER A 180 11.59 -4.59 -4.13
N LEU A 181 12.91 -4.50 -4.24
CA LEU A 181 13.59 -3.47 -5.03
C LEU A 181 13.05 -3.43 -6.47
N LEU A 182 12.75 -4.58 -7.07
CA LEU A 182 12.17 -4.68 -8.40
C LEU A 182 10.71 -4.22 -8.44
N TYR A 183 9.89 -4.58 -7.45
CA TYR A 183 8.53 -4.04 -7.29
C TYR A 183 8.55 -2.51 -7.20
N LEU A 184 9.44 -1.95 -6.38
CA LEU A 184 9.60 -0.50 -6.25
C LEU A 184 10.05 0.13 -7.57
N SER A 185 11.01 -0.47 -8.27
CA SER A 185 11.53 0.06 -9.53
C SER A 185 10.46 0.15 -10.62
N ILE A 186 9.70 -0.93 -10.84
CA ILE A 186 8.67 -0.98 -11.90
C ILE A 186 7.38 -0.24 -11.56
N THR A 187 7.13 0.08 -10.28
CA THR A 187 5.95 0.86 -9.87
C THR A 187 6.26 2.35 -9.72
N ILE A 188 7.40 2.70 -9.12
CA ILE A 188 7.84 4.09 -8.92
C ILE A 188 8.41 4.69 -10.21
N GLY A 189 9.10 3.91 -11.04
CA GLY A 189 9.65 4.38 -12.33
C GLY A 189 8.58 5.00 -13.24
N PRO A 190 7.52 4.26 -13.61
CA PRO A 190 6.39 4.82 -14.35
C PRO A 190 5.68 5.95 -13.61
N SER A 191 5.60 5.90 -12.28
CA SER A 191 5.02 7.00 -11.48
C SER A 191 5.79 8.31 -11.66
N PHE A 192 7.12 8.29 -11.72
CA PHE A 192 7.91 9.48 -12.05
C PHE A 192 7.65 9.99 -13.48
N LEU A 193 7.51 9.09 -14.46
CA LEU A 193 7.14 9.48 -15.83
C LEU A 193 5.76 10.12 -15.88
N LEU A 194 4.78 9.58 -15.14
CA LEU A 194 3.44 10.15 -15.01
C LEU A 194 3.46 11.50 -14.30
N LEU A 195 4.25 11.67 -13.24
CA LEU A 195 4.42 12.97 -12.57
C LEU A 195 5.00 14.01 -13.54
N ALA A 196 6.03 13.65 -14.30
CA ALA A 196 6.61 14.51 -15.32
C ALA A 196 5.63 14.86 -16.44
N TYR A 197 4.73 13.94 -16.79
CA TYR A 197 3.69 14.14 -17.80
C TYR A 197 2.58 15.08 -17.28
N PHE A 198 2.06 14.81 -16.08
CA PHE A 198 0.92 15.53 -15.51
C PHE A 198 1.24 16.90 -14.93
N GLU A 199 2.51 17.26 -14.80
CA GLU A 199 2.97 18.46 -14.11
C GLU A 199 2.21 19.75 -14.47
N ASN A 200 1.85 19.92 -15.75
CA ASN A 200 1.10 21.08 -16.25
C ASN A 200 -0.27 20.71 -16.85
N VAL A 201 -0.74 19.48 -16.68
CA VAL A 201 -2.00 19.01 -17.26
C VAL A 201 -3.16 19.46 -16.38
N LYS A 202 -4.06 20.28 -16.96
CA LYS A 202 -5.31 20.70 -16.32
C LYS A 202 -6.47 20.42 -17.26
N THR A 203 -7.24 19.41 -16.93
CA THR A 203 -8.45 19.01 -17.63
C THR A 203 -9.59 18.81 -16.64
N TRP A 204 -10.82 18.75 -17.15
CA TRP A 204 -12.00 18.44 -16.33
C TRP A 204 -11.80 17.13 -15.54
N PHE A 205 -11.13 16.13 -16.13
CA PHE A 205 -10.89 14.84 -15.49
C PHE A 205 -9.86 14.95 -14.37
N THR A 206 -8.73 15.64 -14.61
CA THR A 206 -7.71 15.83 -13.56
C THR A 206 -8.27 16.62 -12.37
N GLU A 207 -9.17 17.58 -12.61
CA GLU A 207 -9.86 18.30 -11.53
C GLU A 207 -10.71 17.37 -10.65
N LYS A 208 -11.38 16.37 -11.24
CA LYS A 208 -12.10 15.35 -10.47
C LYS A 208 -11.14 14.46 -9.70
N MET A 209 -10.08 13.98 -10.34
CA MET A 209 -9.11 13.07 -9.71
C MET A 209 -8.35 13.73 -8.55
N ILE A 210 -8.06 15.02 -8.64
CA ILE A 210 -7.43 15.79 -7.55
C ILE A 210 -8.28 15.75 -6.27
N VAL A 211 -9.61 15.67 -6.36
CA VAL A 211 -10.47 15.55 -5.16
C VAL A 211 -10.13 14.28 -4.38
N PHE A 212 -10.01 13.14 -5.07
CA PHE A 212 -9.60 11.89 -4.43
C PHE A 212 -8.19 11.99 -3.86
N GLY A 213 -7.24 12.59 -4.59
CA GLY A 213 -5.88 12.79 -4.10
C GLY A 213 -5.82 13.61 -2.79
N ARG A 214 -6.59 14.69 -2.69
CA ARG A 214 -6.64 15.55 -1.47
C ARG A 214 -7.35 14.89 -0.29
N THR A 215 -8.15 13.86 -0.54
CA THR A 215 -8.97 13.17 0.47
C THR A 215 -8.69 11.67 0.50
N ALA A 216 -7.48 11.26 0.10
CA ALA A 216 -7.14 9.86 -0.13
C ALA A 216 -7.35 8.99 1.13
N PHE A 217 -7.01 9.51 2.31
CA PHE A 217 -7.20 8.80 3.58
C PHE A 217 -8.68 8.65 3.94
N PHE A 218 -9.48 9.71 3.76
CA PHE A 218 -10.93 9.67 3.94
C PHE A 218 -11.60 8.65 3.00
N TYR A 219 -11.24 8.67 1.71
CA TYR A 219 -11.71 7.67 0.74
C TYR A 219 -11.27 6.26 1.14
N TYR A 220 -10.02 6.08 1.56
CA TYR A 220 -9.49 4.80 2.01
C TYR A 220 -10.31 4.21 3.16
N ILE A 221 -10.72 5.01 4.16
CA ILE A 221 -11.55 4.48 5.23
C ILE A 221 -12.95 4.14 4.71
N LEU A 222 -13.61 5.07 4.02
CA LEU A 222 -15.01 4.89 3.63
C LEU A 222 -15.22 3.73 2.66
N HIS A 223 -14.32 3.53 1.68
CA HIS A 223 -14.53 2.45 0.70
C HIS A 223 -14.50 1.06 1.35
N LEU A 224 -13.70 0.86 2.41
CA LEU A 224 -13.69 -0.41 3.15
C LEU A 224 -15.06 -0.69 3.77
N TYR A 225 -15.64 0.29 4.48
CA TYR A 225 -16.97 0.15 5.06
C TYR A 225 -18.05 -0.04 4.00
N VAL A 226 -18.03 0.73 2.91
CA VAL A 226 -19.04 0.60 1.84
C VAL A 226 -18.98 -0.78 1.19
N ILE A 227 -17.79 -1.28 0.87
CA ILE A 227 -17.61 -2.61 0.26
C ILE A 227 -18.00 -3.71 1.25
N HIS A 228 -17.61 -3.60 2.52
CA HIS A 228 -17.94 -4.62 3.50
C HIS A 228 -19.44 -4.62 3.86
N LEU A 229 -20.09 -3.46 3.88
CA LEU A 229 -21.56 -3.39 3.98
C LEU A 229 -22.24 -4.00 2.75
N ALA A 230 -21.75 -3.72 1.55
CA ALA A 230 -22.29 -4.30 0.33
C ALA A 230 -22.17 -5.84 0.32
N THR A 231 -21.02 -6.38 0.73
CA THR A 231 -20.83 -7.84 0.86
C THR A 231 -21.74 -8.43 1.93
N THR A 232 -21.91 -7.75 3.07
CA THR A 232 -22.87 -8.15 4.12
C THR A 232 -24.31 -8.20 3.60
N ILE A 233 -24.73 -7.19 2.83
CA ILE A 233 -26.08 -7.16 2.22
C ILE A 233 -26.24 -8.31 1.22
N CYS A 234 -25.25 -8.54 0.35
CA CYS A 234 -25.29 -9.66 -0.59
C CYS A 234 -25.32 -11.03 0.13
N PHE A 235 -24.58 -11.17 1.22
CA PHE A 235 -24.55 -12.36 2.05
C PHE A 235 -25.93 -12.66 2.65
N LEU A 236 -26.56 -11.68 3.30
CA LEU A 236 -27.90 -11.84 3.86
C LEU A 236 -28.96 -12.06 2.77
N ALA A 237 -28.83 -11.38 1.62
CA ALA A 237 -29.75 -11.53 0.49
C ALA A 237 -29.71 -12.93 -0.14
N ARG A 238 -28.63 -13.71 0.07
CA ARG A 238 -28.52 -15.12 -0.33
C ARG A 238 -29.16 -16.09 0.67
N GLY A 239 -29.72 -15.57 1.76
CA GLY A 239 -30.45 -16.36 2.77
C GLY A 239 -29.61 -16.75 3.99
N HIS A 240 -28.36 -16.29 4.08
CA HIS A 240 -27.52 -16.51 5.26
C HIS A 240 -27.97 -15.66 6.44
N SER A 241 -27.80 -16.17 7.65
CA SER A 241 -28.10 -15.44 8.88
C SER A 241 -26.92 -14.59 9.37
N LEU A 242 -27.17 -13.65 10.28
CA LEU A 242 -26.09 -12.90 10.94
C LEU A 242 -25.15 -13.83 11.71
N SER A 243 -25.68 -14.87 12.37
CA SER A 243 -24.86 -15.87 13.06
C SER A 243 -23.94 -16.62 12.10
N ASP A 244 -24.42 -16.93 10.89
CA ASP A 244 -23.58 -17.57 9.86
C ASP A 244 -22.47 -16.64 9.40
N GLY A 245 -22.66 -15.31 9.48
CA GLY A 245 -21.64 -14.33 9.11
C GLY A 245 -20.52 -14.20 10.14
N PHE A 246 -20.85 -14.24 11.43
CA PHE A 246 -19.89 -14.06 12.54
C PHE A 246 -19.17 -15.34 12.95
N ASN A 247 -19.81 -16.51 12.81
CA ASN A 247 -19.26 -17.77 13.31
C ASN A 247 -18.55 -18.59 12.22
N GLN A 248 -18.02 -17.95 11.18
CA GLN A 248 -17.36 -18.65 10.07
C GLN A 248 -15.95 -19.08 10.46
N PRO A 249 -15.66 -20.40 10.56
CA PRO A 249 -14.35 -20.86 10.97
C PRO A 249 -13.27 -20.65 9.89
N SER A 250 -13.69 -20.52 8.62
CA SER A 250 -12.80 -20.60 7.45
C SER A 250 -12.57 -19.28 6.72
N SER A 251 -13.29 -18.21 7.04
CA SER A 251 -13.13 -16.92 6.35
C SER A 251 -12.28 -15.95 7.17
N ARG A 252 -11.31 -15.31 6.51
CA ARG A 252 -10.48 -14.25 7.14
C ARG A 252 -11.27 -12.95 7.36
N ILE A 253 -12.45 -12.85 6.75
CA ILE A 253 -13.34 -11.69 6.68
C ILE A 253 -14.77 -12.21 6.88
N ASN A 254 -15.50 -11.66 7.84
CA ASN A 254 -16.88 -12.06 8.12
C ASN A 254 -17.80 -11.76 6.91
N PHE A 255 -18.95 -12.44 6.82
CA PHE A 255 -19.94 -12.24 5.77
C PHE A 255 -19.44 -12.51 4.34
N VAL A 256 -18.40 -13.34 4.19
CA VAL A 256 -17.85 -13.74 2.88
C VAL A 256 -17.61 -15.25 2.88
N LEU A 257 -18.31 -15.97 1.99
CA LEU A 257 -18.12 -17.41 1.80
C LEU A 257 -17.37 -17.72 0.50
N PRO A 258 -16.35 -18.60 0.55
CA PRO A 258 -15.72 -19.13 -0.65
C PRO A 258 -16.74 -19.76 -1.60
N GLY A 259 -16.64 -19.44 -2.89
CA GLY A 259 -17.58 -19.91 -3.91
C GLY A 259 -18.77 -18.97 -4.15
N GLU A 260 -19.06 -18.04 -3.23
CA GLU A 260 -20.17 -17.10 -3.35
C GLU A 260 -19.73 -15.70 -3.79
N GLY A 261 -19.35 -15.58 -5.05
CA GLY A 261 -18.86 -14.33 -5.64
C GLY A 261 -19.64 -13.88 -6.86
N PHE A 262 -19.18 -12.76 -7.42
CA PHE A 262 -19.57 -12.34 -8.75
C PHE A 262 -18.43 -12.58 -9.74
N SER A 263 -18.74 -12.64 -11.03
CA SER A 263 -17.73 -12.68 -12.09
C SER A 263 -16.86 -11.41 -12.05
N LEU A 264 -15.65 -11.50 -12.60
CA LEU A 264 -14.69 -10.39 -12.59
C LEU A 264 -15.26 -9.10 -13.19
N TRP A 265 -16.06 -9.19 -14.27
CA TRP A 265 -16.63 -8.01 -14.90
C TRP A 265 -17.67 -7.31 -14.00
N ILE A 266 -18.45 -8.06 -13.22
CA ILE A 266 -19.37 -7.47 -12.23
C ILE A 266 -18.58 -6.79 -11.12
N VAL A 267 -17.48 -7.40 -10.65
CA VAL A 267 -16.60 -6.79 -9.66
C VAL A 267 -16.05 -5.44 -10.16
N TRP A 268 -15.68 -5.33 -11.43
CA TRP A 268 -15.28 -4.04 -12.03
C TRP A 268 -16.41 -3.00 -12.04
N LEU A 269 -17.65 -3.41 -12.31
CA LEU A 269 -18.80 -2.51 -12.24
C LEU A 269 -19.09 -2.04 -10.81
N ILE A 270 -19.03 -2.95 -9.83
CA ILE A 270 -19.18 -2.63 -8.41
C ILE A 270 -18.07 -1.65 -7.98
N TRP A 271 -16.82 -1.92 -8.34
CA TRP A 271 -15.70 -1.03 -8.07
C TRP A 271 -15.95 0.38 -8.63
N LEU A 272 -16.36 0.48 -9.91
CA LEU A 272 -16.66 1.75 -10.54
C LEU A 272 -17.81 2.48 -9.83
N ALA A 273 -18.86 1.75 -9.46
CA ALA A 273 -20.00 2.29 -8.71
C ALA A 273 -19.55 2.85 -7.34
N VAL A 274 -18.72 2.13 -6.59
CA VAL A 274 -18.17 2.59 -5.31
C VAL A 274 -17.35 3.88 -5.49
N VAL A 275 -16.49 3.95 -6.52
CA VAL A 275 -15.73 5.17 -6.84
C VAL A 275 -16.67 6.36 -7.11
N ILE A 276 -17.72 6.16 -7.92
CA ILE A 276 -18.68 7.20 -8.28
C ILE A 276 -19.49 7.66 -7.06
N VAL A 277 -20.00 6.72 -6.26
CA VAL A 277 -20.82 7.00 -5.06
C VAL A 277 -20.02 7.76 -4.00
N LEU A 278 -18.74 7.47 -3.83
CA LEU A 278 -17.88 8.13 -2.85
C LEU A 278 -17.38 9.50 -3.30
N TYR A 279 -17.38 9.80 -4.60
CA TYR A 279 -16.95 11.11 -5.12
C TYR A 279 -17.63 12.32 -4.45
N PRO A 280 -18.98 12.41 -4.35
CA PRO A 280 -19.63 13.56 -3.71
C PRO A 280 -19.28 13.69 -2.23
N LEU A 281 -19.06 12.58 -1.51
CA LEU A 281 -18.63 12.62 -0.11
C LEU A 281 -17.20 13.18 0.00
N CYS A 282 -16.29 12.70 -0.84
CA CYS A 282 -14.93 13.22 -0.92
C CYS A 282 -14.91 14.71 -1.27
N LYS A 283 -15.73 15.15 -2.22
CA LYS A 283 -15.84 16.57 -2.60
C LYS A 283 -16.38 17.45 -1.46
N ARG A 284 -17.37 16.96 -0.71
CA ARG A 284 -17.90 17.66 0.47
C ARG A 284 -16.84 17.75 1.56
N TYR A 285 -16.14 16.67 1.85
CA TYR A 285 -15.06 16.65 2.84
C TYR A 285 -13.90 17.57 2.44
N ASP A 286 -13.48 17.56 1.17
CA ASP A 286 -12.46 18.47 0.63
C ASP A 286 -12.85 19.94 0.79
N THR A 287 -14.12 20.29 0.51
CA THR A 287 -14.64 21.64 0.72
C THR A 287 -14.64 22.00 2.20
N TYR A 288 -15.11 21.09 3.07
CA TYR A 288 -15.13 21.29 4.51
C TYR A 288 -13.74 21.55 5.09
N LYS A 289 -12.76 20.71 4.73
CA LYS A 289 -11.36 20.83 5.13
C LYS A 289 -10.74 22.15 4.69
N ARG A 290 -11.05 22.62 3.48
CA ARG A 290 -10.57 23.93 2.99
C ARG A 290 -11.19 25.12 3.71
N ASN A 291 -12.44 25.00 4.13
CA ASN A 291 -13.18 26.07 4.82
C ASN A 291 -12.89 26.14 6.33
N HIS A 292 -12.36 25.07 6.94
CA HIS A 292 -12.11 24.99 8.38
C HIS A 292 -10.62 24.79 8.70
N ARG A 293 -9.77 25.68 8.19
CA ARG A 293 -8.30 25.58 8.38
C ARG A 293 -7.87 25.74 9.85
N GLU A 294 -8.71 26.33 10.67
CA GLU A 294 -8.51 26.46 12.12
C GLU A 294 -8.50 25.11 12.86
N LYS A 295 -9.09 24.06 12.27
CA LYS A 295 -9.13 22.71 12.86
C LYS A 295 -7.88 21.93 12.48
N TRP A 296 -6.87 21.99 13.35
CA TRP A 296 -5.56 21.36 13.13
C TRP A 296 -5.65 19.87 12.72
N TRP A 297 -6.58 19.11 13.30
CA TRP A 297 -6.72 17.67 13.08
C TRP A 297 -7.21 17.33 11.65
N LEU A 298 -7.90 18.25 10.96
CA LEU A 298 -8.32 18.05 9.57
C LEU A 298 -7.15 18.01 8.60
N SER A 299 -5.98 18.55 8.98
CA SER A 299 -4.77 18.43 8.14
C SER A 299 -4.25 16.99 8.08
N TYR A 300 -4.53 16.18 9.12
CA TYR A 300 -4.09 14.79 9.27
C TYR A 300 -5.11 13.75 8.77
N LEU A 301 -6.32 14.19 8.36
CA LEU A 301 -7.40 13.36 7.80
C LEU A 301 -7.71 13.73 6.34
#